data_AF-A0A1W2CX49-F1
#
_entry.id   AF-A0A1W2CX49-F1
#
_cell.length_a   1.000
_cell.length_b   1.000
_cell.length_c   1.000
_cell.angle_alpha   90.00
_cell.angle_beta   90.00
_cell.angle_gamma   90.00
#
_symmetry.space_group_name_H-M   'P 1'
#
loop_
_entity.id
_entity.type
_entity.pdbx_description
1 polymer ?
#
loop_
_entity_poly.entity_id
_entity_poly.type
_entity_poly.pdbx_seq_one_letter_code
_entity_poly.pdbx_strand_id
1 'polypeptide(L)'
;MQKNIVIHTKLSNYGEIVRIPVSYSIINEDNNENIKLISCKVNLDEYEMPEWLSPTEFTIRQVYKADSGKGITVAELGNIACKNIDSANFISTTHEHIKIAEKFPKK
;
A
#
# COMPACT_ATOMS: atom_id res chain seq x y z
N MET A 1 9.32 12.35 3.91
CA MET A 1 8.40 13.28 3.23
C MET A 1 7.09 12.55 2.97
N GLN A 2 5.95 13.15 3.33
CA GLN A 2 4.62 12.58 3.07
C GLN A 2 4.21 12.85 1.61
N LYS A 3 3.65 11.84 0.95
CA LYS A 3 3.18 11.88 -0.44
C LYS A 3 1.71 11.48 -0.48
N ASN A 4 0.99 11.93 -1.50
CA ASN A 4 -0.42 11.62 -1.70
C ASN A 4 -0.63 10.89 -3.02
N ILE A 5 -1.51 9.90 -3.01
CA ILE A 5 -1.90 9.12 -4.19
C ILE A 5 -3.38 8.78 -4.13
N VAL A 6 -4.02 8.60 -5.29
CA VAL A 6 -5.38 8.10 -5.38
C VAL A 6 -5.32 6.66 -5.86
N ILE A 7 -5.90 5.74 -5.08
CA ILE A 7 -5.89 4.31 -5.35
C ILE A 7 -7.20 3.95 -6.04
N HIS A 8 -7.08 3.34 -7.22
CA HIS A 8 -8.22 2.83 -7.97
C HIS A 8 -8.38 1.34 -7.70
N THR A 9 -9.32 0.97 -6.84
CA THR A 9 -9.55 -0.43 -6.44
C THR A 9 -10.84 -0.94 -7.06
N LYS A 10 -10.78 -2.13 -7.65
CA LYS A 10 -11.96 -2.85 -8.12
C LYS A 10 -12.53 -3.71 -6.99
N LEU A 11 -13.78 -3.48 -6.62
CA LEU A 11 -14.48 -4.27 -5.61
C LEU A 11 -14.87 -5.63 -6.17
N SER A 12 -14.88 -6.64 -5.29
CA SER A 12 -15.25 -8.02 -5.60
C SER A 12 -16.71 -8.15 -6.04
N ASN A 13 -17.60 -7.36 -5.44
CA ASN A 13 -19.00 -7.27 -5.83
C ASN A 13 -19.18 -6.25 -6.98
N TYR A 14 -19.76 -6.71 -8.09
CA TYR A 14 -20.19 -5.92 -9.26
C TYR A 14 -19.11 -5.22 -10.10
N GLY A 15 -17.82 -5.35 -9.75
CA GLY A 15 -16.72 -4.78 -10.54
C GLY A 15 -16.66 -3.27 -10.53
N GLU A 16 -17.33 -2.64 -9.56
CA GLU A 16 -17.26 -1.20 -9.29
C GLU A 16 -15.80 -0.81 -9.02
N ILE A 17 -15.36 0.30 -9.61
CA ILE A 17 -14.04 0.86 -9.36
C ILE A 17 -14.21 2.07 -8.45
N VAL A 18 -13.72 1.94 -7.22
CA VAL A 18 -13.69 3.02 -6.22
C VAL A 18 -12.35 3.74 -6.25
N ARG A 19 -12.37 5.03 -5.89
CA ARG A 19 -11.18 5.88 -5.83
C ARG A 19 -10.96 6.35 -4.40
N ILE A 20 -9.91 5.86 -3.77
CA ILE A 20 -9.62 6.13 -2.36
C ILE A 20 -8.32 6.93 -2.27
N PRO A 21 -8.33 8.18 -1.76
CA PRO A 21 -7.13 8.95 -1.54
C PRO A 21 -6.34 8.40 -0.35
N VAL A 22 -5.02 8.30 -0.51
CA VAL A 22 -4.10 7.75 0.48
C VAL A 22 -2.88 8.66 0.61
N SER A 23 -2.54 9.00 1.85
CA SER A 23 -1.23 9.52 2.23
C SER A 23 -0.28 8.36 2.47
N TYR A 24 0.96 8.46 2.00
CA TYR A 24 2.01 7.53 2.39
C TYR A 24 3.35 8.21 2.65
N SER A 25 4.18 7.55 3.47
CA SER A 25 5.57 7.92 3.70
C SER A 25 6.43 6.67 3.66
N ILE A 26 7.67 6.83 3.16
CA ILE A 26 8.65 5.76 3.14
C ILE A 26 9.61 5.99 4.29
N ILE A 27 9.72 5.00 5.15
CA ILE A 27 10.64 4.92 6.29
C ILE A 27 11.63 3.81 5.95
N ASN A 28 12.92 4.15 5.91
CA ASN A 28 13.97 3.14 5.85
C ASN A 28 14.28 2.75 7.30
N GLU A 29 14.23 1.47 7.65
CA GLU A 29 14.72 1.05 8.97
C GLU A 29 16.23 1.29 9.03
N ASP A 30 16.66 1.95 10.12
CA ASP A 30 18.03 2.43 10.35
C ASP A 30 19.09 1.38 9.99
N ASN A 31 19.69 1.52 8.79
CA ASN A 31 20.81 0.76 8.22
C ASN A 31 20.50 -0.50 7.39
N ASN A 32 19.25 -0.79 7.02
CA ASN A 32 18.99 -1.84 6.02
C ASN A 32 18.38 -1.28 4.74
N GLU A 33 19.23 -0.98 3.75
CA GLU A 33 18.81 -0.53 2.41
C GLU A 33 17.88 -1.53 1.71
N ASN A 34 17.90 -2.80 2.14
CA ASN A 34 17.03 -3.83 1.62
C ASN A 34 15.65 -3.85 2.26
N ILE A 35 15.36 -3.04 3.28
CA ILE A 35 14.04 -2.98 3.92
C ILE A 35 13.49 -1.56 3.80
N LYS A 36 12.28 -1.46 3.24
CA LYS A 36 11.51 -0.21 3.21
C LYS A 36 10.17 -0.45 3.86
N LEU A 37 9.82 0.39 4.83
CA LEU A 37 8.48 0.45 5.41
C LEU A 37 7.72 1.59 4.73
N ILE A 38 6.51 1.31 4.29
CA ILE A 38 5.62 2.29 3.68
C ILE A 38 4.42 2.44 4.60
N SER A 39 4.43 3.49 5.41
CA SER A 39 3.28 3.83 6.24
C SER A 39 2.22 4.51 5.38
N CYS A 40 1.01 3.98 5.41
CA CYS A 40 -0.13 4.42 4.60
C CYS A 40 -1.29 4.83 5.51
N LYS A 41 -2.00 5.90 5.11
CA LYS A 41 -3.19 6.39 5.78
C LYS A 41 -4.23 6.81 4.74
N VAL A 42 -5.45 6.31 4.89
CA VAL A 42 -6.60 6.72 4.06
C VAL A 42 -6.98 8.16 4.41
N ASN A 43 -7.15 8.99 3.39
CA ASN A 43 -7.50 10.41 3.51
C ASN A 43 -9.00 10.63 3.22
N LEU A 44 -9.87 9.92 3.94
CA LEU A 44 -11.31 10.12 3.88
C LEU A 44 -11.83 10.54 5.25
N ASP A 45 -12.87 11.35 5.25
CA ASP A 45 -13.60 11.68 6.48
C ASP A 45 -14.31 10.43 7.02
N GLU A 46 -14.53 10.37 8.33
CA GLU A 46 -15.14 9.20 8.99
C GLU A 46 -16.53 8.87 8.44
N TYR A 47 -17.31 9.90 8.04
CA TYR A 47 -18.63 9.75 7.44
C TYR A 47 -18.61 9.26 5.99
N GLU A 48 -17.47 9.40 5.28
CA GLU A 48 -17.29 8.94 3.90
C GLU A 48 -16.57 7.59 3.84
N MET A 49 -16.11 7.08 4.99
CA MET A 49 -15.34 5.84 5.08
C MET A 49 -16.21 4.63 4.72
N PRO A 50 -15.88 3.85 3.68
CA PRO A 50 -16.66 2.68 3.34
C PRO A 50 -16.56 1.61 4.43
N GLU A 51 -17.68 0.98 4.79
CA GLU A 51 -17.70 -0.06 5.84
C GLU A 51 -16.80 -1.26 5.56
N TRP A 52 -16.53 -1.53 4.27
CA TRP A 52 -15.68 -2.61 3.83
C TRP A 52 -14.20 -2.30 4.03
N LEU A 53 -13.80 -1.03 4.16
CA LEU A 53 -12.42 -0.56 4.18
C LEU A 53 -11.85 -0.58 5.60
N SER A 54 -11.08 -1.61 5.93
CA SER A 54 -10.36 -1.71 7.19
C SER A 54 -9.13 -2.62 7.07
N PRO A 55 -7.94 -2.17 7.53
CA PRO A 55 -7.70 -0.94 8.28
C PRO A 55 -7.57 0.33 7.41
N THR A 56 -7.76 1.49 8.03
CA THR A 56 -7.58 2.83 7.41
C THR A 56 -6.15 3.37 7.56
N GLU A 57 -5.37 2.79 8.47
CA GLU A 57 -3.94 3.04 8.65
C GLU A 57 -3.21 1.69 8.66
N PHE A 58 -2.18 1.55 7.83
CA PHE A 58 -1.42 0.31 7.70
C PHE A 58 0.00 0.55 7.21
N THR A 59 0.89 -0.39 7.50
CA THR A 59 2.28 -0.34 7.04
C THR A 59 2.56 -1.50 6.10
N ILE A 60 3.03 -1.20 4.90
CA ILE A 60 3.53 -2.20 3.95
C ILE A 60 5.03 -2.35 4.15
N ARG A 61 5.49 -3.58 4.40
CA ARG A 61 6.91 -3.90 4.47
C ARG A 61 7.38 -4.40 3.11
N GLN A 62 8.34 -3.72 2.52
CA GLN A 62 9.02 -4.16 1.31
C GLN A 62 10.40 -4.67 1.67
N VAL A 63 10.68 -5.92 1.30
CA VAL A 63 12.00 -6.53 1.47
C VAL A 63 12.59 -6.77 0.09
N TYR A 64 13.71 -6.11 -0.17
CA TYR A 64 14.59 -6.35 -1.32
C TYR A 64 15.62 -7.41 -0.92
N LYS A 65 16.17 -8.14 -1.89
CA LYS A 65 17.24 -9.10 -1.63
C LYS A 65 18.59 -8.39 -1.81
N ALA A 66 19.54 -8.63 -0.92
CA ALA A 66 20.92 -8.18 -1.11
C ALA A 66 21.52 -8.81 -2.39
N ASP A 67 22.41 -8.08 -3.07
CA ASP A 67 22.96 -8.38 -4.41
C ASP A 67 23.73 -9.71 -4.57
N SER A 68 23.75 -10.60 -3.57
CA SER A 68 24.51 -11.86 -3.58
C SER A 68 23.75 -13.12 -4.04
N GLY A 69 22.56 -13.00 -4.64
CA GLY A 69 22.12 -13.95 -5.66
C GLY A 69 20.79 -14.69 -5.48
N LYS A 70 20.14 -14.88 -6.65
CA LYS A 70 19.05 -15.81 -7.05
C LYS A 70 17.76 -15.81 -6.20
N GLY A 71 16.72 -15.14 -6.72
CA GLY A 71 15.25 -15.34 -6.55
C GLY A 71 14.75 -15.59 -5.12
N ILE A 72 13.88 -14.79 -4.51
CA ILE A 72 12.52 -14.43 -4.91
C ILE A 72 12.24 -13.02 -4.35
N THR A 73 11.58 -12.15 -5.12
CA THR A 73 11.12 -10.83 -4.64
C THR A 73 9.83 -11.02 -3.83
N VAL A 74 9.94 -11.43 -2.57
CA VAL A 74 8.75 -11.50 -1.72
C VAL A 74 8.50 -10.12 -1.14
N ALA A 75 7.61 -9.35 -1.77
CA ALA A 75 6.93 -8.27 -1.07
C ALA A 75 5.94 -8.94 -0.10
N GLU A 76 6.42 -9.28 1.09
CA GLU A 76 5.55 -9.69 2.18
C GLU A 76 4.82 -8.44 2.68
N LEU A 77 3.59 -8.24 2.22
CA LEU A 77 2.62 -7.48 3.01
C LEU A 77 2.67 -8.10 4.41
N GLY A 78 3.00 -7.31 5.44
CA GLY A 78 2.95 -7.80 6.81
C GLY A 78 1.55 -8.38 7.11
N ASN A 79 1.39 -9.11 8.21
CA ASN A 79 0.07 -9.57 8.66
C ASN A 79 -0.84 -8.36 8.96
N ILE A 80 -1.46 -7.80 7.92
CA ILE A 80 -2.44 -6.73 8.02
C ILE A 80 -3.79 -7.42 8.20
N ALA A 81 -4.36 -7.31 9.39
CA ALA A 81 -5.68 -7.83 9.69
C ALA A 81 -6.72 -7.05 8.89
N CYS A 82 -7.15 -7.62 7.76
CA CYS A 82 -8.16 -7.03 6.88
C CYS A 82 -9.55 -7.53 7.26
N LYS A 83 -10.57 -6.67 7.17
CA LYS A 83 -11.95 -7.06 7.49
C LYS A 83 -12.56 -8.02 6.46
N ASN A 84 -12.17 -7.93 5.19
CA ASN A 84 -12.71 -8.72 4.08
C ASN A 84 -11.75 -8.71 2.87
N ILE A 85 -12.17 -9.39 1.79
CA ILE A 85 -11.40 -9.48 0.53
C ILE A 85 -11.20 -8.12 -0.15
N ASP A 86 -12.15 -7.20 -0.07
CA ASP A 86 -12.05 -5.87 -0.70
C ASP A 86 -11.00 -5.00 -0.01
N SER A 87 -10.90 -5.08 1.32
CA SER A 87 -9.81 -4.48 2.08
C SER A 87 -8.44 -5.02 1.65
N ALA A 88 -8.32 -6.34 1.51
CA ALA A 88 -7.08 -6.97 1.07
C ALA A 88 -6.70 -6.56 -0.37
N ASN A 89 -7.70 -6.49 -1.27
CA ASN A 89 -7.53 -5.99 -2.63
C ASN A 89 -7.07 -4.53 -2.65
N PHE A 90 -7.68 -3.68 -1.82
CA PHE A 90 -7.30 -2.28 -1.69
C PHE A 90 -5.85 -2.11 -1.22
N ILE A 91 -5.43 -2.84 -0.19
CA ILE A 91 -4.05 -2.77 0.33
C ILE A 91 -3.04 -3.23 -0.73
N SER A 92 -3.34 -4.35 -1.40
CA SER A 92 -2.49 -4.88 -2.48
C SER A 92 -2.38 -3.89 -3.65
N THR A 93 -3.51 -3.28 -4.03
CA THR A 93 -3.55 -2.27 -5.10
C THR A 93 -2.80 -1.00 -4.70
N THR A 94 -2.88 -0.60 -3.44
CA THR A 94 -2.13 0.53 -2.88
C THR A 94 -0.62 0.33 -3.02
N HIS A 95 -0.14 -0.88 -2.68
CA HIS A 95 1.27 -1.22 -2.81
C HIS A 95 1.79 -1.08 -4.26
N GLU A 96 1.05 -1.62 -5.23
CA GLU A 96 1.45 -1.53 -6.64
C GLU A 96 1.40 -0.10 -7.18
N HIS A 97 0.40 0.70 -6.79
CA HIS A 97 0.32 2.11 -7.17
C HIS A 97 1.49 2.92 -6.61
N ILE A 98 1.85 2.72 -5.34
CA ILE A 98 3.01 3.38 -4.73
C ILE A 98 4.30 2.97 -5.43
N LYS A 99 4.49 1.68 -5.70
CA LYS A 99 5.66 1.16 -6.43
C LYS A 99 5.82 1.81 -7.80
N ILE A 100 4.72 2.00 -8.55
CA ILE A 100 4.73 2.69 -9.85
C ILE A 100 5.06 4.18 -9.65
N ALA A 101 4.43 4.84 -8.69
CA ALA A 101 4.64 6.27 -8.41
C ALA A 101 6.08 6.59 -7.99
N GLU A 102 6.71 5.72 -7.21
CA GLU A 102 8.12 5.86 -6.82
C GLU A 102 9.09 5.53 -7.96
N LYS A 103 8.71 4.61 -8.87
CA LYS A 103 9.53 4.29 -10.05
C LYS A 103 9.46 5.40 -11.12
N PHE A 104 8.33 6.07 -11.22
CA PHE A 104 8.06 7.14 -12.20
C PHE A 104 7.49 8.38 -11.49
N PRO A 105 8.31 9.10 -10.70
CA PRO A 105 7.84 10.30 -10.03
C PRO A 105 7.44 11.33 -11.10
N LYS A 106 6.19 11.80 -11.03
CA LYS A 106 5.74 12.92 -11.89
C LYS A 106 6.60 14.14 -11.54
N LYS A 107 7.28 14.69 -12.56
CA LYS A 107 8.09 15.91 -12.45
C LYS A 107 7.21 17.13 -12.18
#